data_AF-A0A8B7IHJ1-F1
#
_entry.id   AF-A0A8B7IHJ1-F1
#
_cell.length_a   1.000
_cell.length_b   1.000
_cell.length_c   1.000
_cell.angle_alpha   90.00
_cell.angle_beta   90.00
_cell.angle_gamma   90.00
#
_symmetry.space_group_name_H-M   'P 1'
#
loop_
_entity.id
_entity.type
_entity.pdbx_description
1 polymer ?
#
loop_
_entity_poly.entity_id
_entity_poly.type
_entity_poly.pdbx_seq_one_letter_code
_entity_poly.pdbx_strand_id
1 'polypeptide(L)'
;MAPRCFPLGSGSRMLENREEELTTVRVQDPRVQNEGSWNSYVDYKIFLHTNSKAFTAKTSCVRRRYREFVWLRRQLQRNAGLVPVPELPGKSTFFVGSTDEFIEKRRQGLQQFLEKVVQNVVLLSDSRLHLFLQSQLSVPEIEACVQGQGSLTVTEAILHYAMSNCGWVQEEESRPALLLGGDLQGSYAGLGSPQGPSCLETFPHWSDFGMEDSHSDSLDAPAERETQ
;
A
#
# COMPACT_ATOMS: atom_id res chain seq x y z
N MET A 1 17.35 67.01 -35.92
CA MET A 1 18.09 66.02 -35.11
C MET A 1 17.04 65.09 -34.49
N ALA A 2 16.89 63.87 -35.01
CA ALA A 2 16.04 62.82 -34.42
C ALA A 2 16.97 61.82 -33.69
N PRO A 3 16.54 61.13 -32.62
CA PRO A 3 15.85 59.83 -32.74
C PRO A 3 14.79 59.62 -31.61
N ARG A 4 13.98 58.57 -31.45
CA ARG A 4 13.58 57.33 -32.14
C ARG A 4 12.34 56.81 -31.40
N CYS A 5 11.39 56.21 -32.11
CA CYS A 5 10.41 55.30 -31.52
C CYS A 5 11.09 54.12 -30.83
N PHE A 6 10.50 53.65 -29.72
CA PHE A 6 10.38 52.23 -29.39
C PHE A 6 9.04 51.99 -28.68
N PRO A 7 8.10 51.26 -29.29
CA PRO A 7 7.05 50.58 -28.56
C PRO A 7 7.55 49.15 -28.26
N LEU A 8 7.70 48.75 -27.00
CA LEU A 8 7.81 47.34 -26.58
C LEU A 8 7.82 47.32 -25.04
N GLY A 9 7.07 46.49 -24.32
CA GLY A 9 6.29 45.35 -24.73
C GLY A 9 5.00 45.26 -23.92
N SER A 10 3.94 44.88 -24.62
CA SER A 10 2.88 44.11 -24.02
C SER A 10 3.56 42.88 -23.41
N GLY A 11 3.65 42.85 -22.07
CA GLY A 11 4.04 41.67 -21.35
C GLY A 11 2.97 40.63 -21.63
N SER A 12 3.20 39.81 -22.66
CA SER A 12 2.55 38.53 -22.82
C SER A 12 2.87 37.75 -21.55
N ARG A 13 1.97 37.85 -20.56
CA ARG A 13 1.85 36.84 -19.53
C ARG A 13 1.63 35.56 -20.31
N MET A 14 2.69 34.78 -20.48
CA MET A 14 2.54 33.39 -20.86
C MET A 14 1.55 32.83 -19.86
N LEU A 15 0.32 32.59 -20.32
CA LEU A 15 -0.60 31.73 -19.62
C LEU A 15 0.06 30.36 -19.72
N GLU A 16 0.99 30.13 -18.81
CA GLU A 16 1.60 28.84 -18.62
C GLU A 16 0.41 27.93 -18.33
N ASN A 17 0.05 27.12 -19.32
CA ASN A 17 -0.91 26.03 -19.18
C ASN A 17 -0.33 25.11 -18.11
N ARG A 18 -0.54 25.48 -16.85
CA ARG A 18 -0.11 24.71 -15.71
C ARG A 18 -1.11 23.57 -15.64
N GLU A 19 -0.81 22.50 -16.36
CA GLU A 19 -1.54 21.25 -16.22
C GLU A 19 -1.64 20.96 -14.73
N GLU A 20 -2.87 20.94 -14.20
CA GLU A 20 -3.07 20.69 -12.78
C GLU A 20 -2.53 19.29 -12.47
N GLU A 21 -1.62 19.21 -11.50
CA GLU A 21 -1.09 17.92 -11.07
C GLU A 21 -2.20 17.16 -10.33
N LEU A 22 -2.69 16.10 -10.95
CA LEU A 22 -3.71 15.21 -10.45
C LEU A 22 -3.09 13.89 -10.06
N THR A 23 -3.30 13.48 -8.81
CA THR A 23 -2.97 12.14 -8.31
C THR A 23 -4.24 11.44 -7.85
N THR A 24 -4.58 10.35 -8.52
CA THR A 24 -5.71 9.48 -8.17
C THR A 24 -5.18 8.20 -7.53
N VAL A 25 -5.63 7.92 -6.31
CA VAL A 25 -5.34 6.66 -5.60
C VAL A 25 -6.63 5.91 -5.30
N ARG A 26 -6.61 4.58 -5.38
CA ARG A 26 -7.76 3.70 -5.11
C ARG A 26 -7.33 2.44 -4.36
N VAL A 27 -7.92 2.19 -3.19
CA VAL A 27 -7.77 0.99 -2.38
C VAL A 27 -8.99 0.11 -2.62
N GLN A 28 -8.76 -1.07 -3.18
CA GLN A 28 -9.81 -1.93 -3.76
C GLN A 28 -9.52 -3.40 -3.50
N ASP A 29 -10.45 -4.27 -3.91
CA ASP A 29 -10.24 -5.72 -4.06
C ASP A 29 -9.55 -6.35 -2.83
N PRO A 30 -10.19 -6.31 -1.65
CA PRO A 30 -9.66 -6.98 -0.47
C PRO A 30 -9.60 -8.49 -0.71
N ARG A 31 -8.47 -9.12 -0.38
CA ARG A 31 -8.31 -10.58 -0.54
C ARG A 31 -7.69 -11.22 0.68
N VAL A 32 -8.15 -12.42 0.99
CA VAL A 32 -7.51 -13.30 1.98
C VAL A 32 -6.32 -13.97 1.30
N GLN A 33 -5.15 -13.80 1.89
CA GLN A 33 -3.91 -14.45 1.52
C GLN A 33 -3.68 -15.63 2.47
N ASN A 34 -3.10 -16.70 1.94
CA ASN A 34 -2.80 -17.94 2.69
C ASN A 34 -3.99 -18.46 3.50
N GLU A 35 -5.16 -18.57 2.85
CA GLU A 35 -6.37 -19.05 3.51
C GLU A 35 -6.16 -20.45 4.12
N GLY A 36 -6.64 -20.66 5.35
CA GLY A 36 -6.50 -21.92 6.09
C GLY A 36 -5.13 -22.15 6.75
N SER A 37 -4.17 -21.25 6.62
CA SER A 37 -2.88 -21.33 7.30
C SER A 37 -2.83 -20.44 8.57
N TRP A 38 -1.86 -20.72 9.44
CA TRP A 38 -1.54 -19.87 10.60
C TRP A 38 -1.06 -18.46 10.24
N ASN A 39 -0.62 -18.26 8.99
CA ASN A 39 -0.12 -16.99 8.48
C ASN A 39 -1.10 -16.30 7.52
N SER A 40 -2.40 -16.62 7.63
CA SER A 40 -3.45 -15.97 6.84
C SER A 40 -3.58 -14.48 7.17
N TYR A 41 -3.89 -13.66 6.16
CA TYR A 41 -4.14 -12.23 6.34
C TYR A 41 -4.95 -11.63 5.19
N VAL A 42 -5.56 -10.46 5.44
CA VAL A 42 -6.21 -9.67 4.37
C VAL A 42 -5.26 -8.59 3.86
N ASP A 43 -5.12 -8.51 2.54
CA ASP A 43 -4.45 -7.42 1.84
C ASP A 43 -5.41 -6.67 0.91
N TYR A 44 -4.95 -5.50 0.45
CA TYR A 44 -5.74 -4.60 -0.38
C TYR A 44 -4.94 -4.21 -1.61
N LYS A 45 -5.60 -4.20 -2.77
CA LYS A 45 -5.03 -3.65 -4.00
C LYS A 45 -5.00 -2.13 -3.91
N ILE A 46 -3.85 -1.53 -4.17
CA ILE A 46 -3.68 -0.08 -4.28
C ILE A 46 -3.37 0.22 -5.73
N PHE A 47 -4.28 0.95 -6.39
CA PHE A 47 -4.08 1.49 -7.72
C PHE A 47 -3.74 2.98 -7.62
N LEU A 48 -2.71 3.42 -8.32
CA LEU A 48 -2.31 4.82 -8.42
C LEU A 48 -2.20 5.22 -9.89
N HIS A 49 -2.74 6.39 -10.23
CA HIS A 49 -2.60 7.03 -11.52
C HIS A 49 -2.36 8.52 -11.31
N THR A 50 -1.29 9.07 -11.90
CA THR A 50 -0.90 10.47 -11.68
C THR A 50 -0.17 11.05 -12.88
N ASN A 51 -0.31 12.36 -13.09
CA ASN A 51 0.55 13.15 -13.97
C ASN A 51 1.68 13.88 -13.20
N SER A 52 1.65 13.90 -11.86
CA SER A 52 2.62 14.62 -11.03
C SER A 52 4.05 14.14 -11.26
N LYS A 53 5.00 15.07 -11.17
CA LYS A 53 6.45 14.79 -11.26
C LYS A 53 7.03 14.24 -9.94
N ALA A 54 6.28 14.27 -8.85
CA ALA A 54 6.70 13.69 -7.58
C ALA A 54 6.82 12.16 -7.63
N PHE A 55 6.12 11.51 -8.56
CA PHE A 55 6.09 10.05 -8.70
C PHE A 55 6.95 9.58 -9.88
N THR A 56 7.64 8.45 -9.69
CA THR A 56 8.51 7.87 -10.73
C THR A 56 7.69 7.21 -11.83
N ALA A 57 6.73 6.33 -11.47
CA ALA A 57 5.81 5.73 -12.42
C ALA A 57 4.49 6.52 -12.46
N LYS A 58 3.92 6.70 -13.66
CA LYS A 58 2.62 7.39 -13.84
C LYS A 58 1.43 6.51 -13.45
N THR A 59 1.62 5.20 -13.47
CA THR A 59 0.67 4.20 -12.99
C THR A 59 1.39 3.17 -12.14
N SER A 60 0.75 2.71 -11.07
CA SER A 60 1.20 1.55 -10.31
C SER A 60 0.01 0.79 -9.74
N CYS A 61 0.20 -0.51 -9.56
CA CYS A 61 -0.74 -1.39 -8.90
C CYS A 61 0.04 -2.31 -7.97
N VAL A 62 -0.20 -2.25 -6.67
CA VAL A 62 0.49 -3.04 -5.64
C VAL A 62 -0.52 -3.64 -4.66
N ARG A 63 -0.11 -4.66 -3.89
CA ARG A 63 -0.93 -5.17 -2.77
C ARG A 63 -0.24 -4.95 -1.44
N ARG A 64 -0.98 -4.42 -0.46
CA ARG A 64 -0.48 -4.12 0.89
C ARG A 64 -1.51 -4.52 1.94
N ARG A 65 -1.04 -5.09 3.05
CA ARG A 65 -1.88 -5.43 4.21
C ARG A 65 -1.87 -4.32 5.25
N TYR A 66 -2.88 -4.29 6.12
CA TYR A 66 -3.07 -3.23 7.11
C TYR A 66 -1.83 -2.94 8.00
N ARG A 67 -1.08 -3.98 8.43
CA ARG A 67 0.11 -3.78 9.27
C ARG A 67 1.21 -2.98 8.57
N GLU A 68 1.31 -3.06 7.24
CA GLU A 68 2.28 -2.28 6.46
C GLU A 68 1.86 -0.81 6.40
N PHE A 69 0.56 -0.50 6.35
CA PHE A 69 0.07 0.87 6.50
C PHE A 69 0.39 1.45 7.87
N VAL A 70 0.26 0.64 8.94
CA VAL A 70 0.65 1.06 10.30
C VAL A 70 2.14 1.39 10.36
N TRP A 71 2.98 0.58 9.72
CA TRP A 71 4.42 0.89 9.58
C TRP A 71 4.62 2.19 8.78
N LEU A 72 4.01 2.33 7.61
CA LEU A 72 4.16 3.52 6.76
C LEU A 72 3.79 4.80 7.51
N ARG A 73 2.65 4.80 8.21
CA ARG A 73 2.22 5.96 9.02
C ARG A 73 3.26 6.35 10.04
N ARG A 74 3.86 5.39 10.75
CA ARG A 74 4.92 5.67 11.74
C ARG A 74 6.14 6.30 11.09
N GLN A 75 6.54 5.83 9.91
CA GLN A 75 7.68 6.42 9.19
C GLN A 75 7.38 7.84 8.72
N LEU A 76 6.20 8.06 8.14
CA LEU A 76 5.74 9.40 7.78
C LEU A 76 5.72 10.34 8.99
N GLN A 77 5.25 9.89 10.15
CA GLN A 77 5.23 10.70 11.37
C GLN A 77 6.63 11.12 11.83
N ARG A 78 7.64 10.25 11.68
CA ARG A 78 9.03 10.56 12.04
C ARG A 78 9.62 11.65 11.14
N ASN A 79 9.22 11.68 9.86
CA ASN A 79 9.82 12.56 8.85
C ASN A 79 8.98 13.81 8.55
N ALA A 80 7.73 13.87 9.01
CA ALA A 80 6.78 14.95 8.72
C ALA A 80 7.02 16.26 9.51
N GLY A 81 7.90 16.25 10.52
CA GLY A 81 8.11 17.41 11.40
C GLY A 81 6.82 17.78 12.14
N LEU A 82 6.29 18.99 11.87
CA LEU A 82 5.03 19.47 12.46
C LEU A 82 3.79 19.16 11.60
N VAL A 83 3.96 18.56 10.42
CA VAL A 83 2.84 18.25 9.52
C VAL A 83 2.04 17.07 10.10
N PRO A 84 0.72 17.22 10.32
CA PRO A 84 -0.09 16.13 10.86
C PRO A 84 -0.24 15.01 9.83
N VAL A 85 0.11 13.78 10.24
CA VAL A 85 -0.09 12.58 9.42
C VAL A 85 -1.50 12.03 9.65
N PRO A 86 -2.29 11.82 8.57
CA PRO A 86 -3.66 11.31 8.68
C PRO A 86 -3.76 10.04 9.53
N GLU A 87 -4.84 9.91 10.29
CA GLU A 87 -5.11 8.72 11.09
C GLU A 87 -5.48 7.52 10.21
N LEU A 88 -5.10 6.32 10.65
CA LEU A 88 -5.55 5.07 10.04
C LEU A 88 -6.90 4.66 10.64
N PRO A 89 -7.71 3.86 9.93
CA PRO A 89 -8.88 3.24 10.54
C PRO A 89 -8.43 2.43 11.76
N GLY A 90 -9.21 2.52 12.85
CA GLY A 90 -8.86 1.93 14.13
C GLY A 90 -8.51 0.44 14.05
N LYS A 91 -7.58 0.02 14.90
CA LYS A 91 -7.36 -1.40 15.18
C LYS A 91 -8.64 -1.91 15.85
N SER A 92 -9.33 -2.86 15.23
CA SER A 92 -10.61 -3.36 15.74
C SER A 92 -10.41 -3.90 17.15
N THR A 93 -10.91 -3.21 18.17
CA THR A 93 -10.89 -3.69 19.55
C THR A 93 -12.24 -4.26 19.97
N PHE A 94 -13.32 -3.96 19.23
CA PHE A 94 -14.66 -4.45 19.50
C PHE A 94 -15.43 -4.57 18.18
N PHE A 95 -15.51 -5.77 17.63
CA PHE A 95 -16.30 -6.02 16.42
C PHE A 95 -17.79 -6.10 16.79
N VAL A 96 -18.52 -5.03 16.53
CA VAL A 96 -19.98 -5.04 16.41
C VAL A 96 -20.26 -5.01 14.90
N GLY A 97 -20.26 -6.17 14.24
CA GLY A 97 -20.48 -6.29 12.78
C GLY A 97 -19.93 -7.57 12.18
N SER A 98 -20.23 -7.81 10.90
CA SER A 98 -19.69 -8.97 10.14
C SER A 98 -18.22 -8.75 9.73
N THR A 99 -17.51 -9.84 9.41
CA THR A 99 -16.13 -9.76 8.89
C THR A 99 -16.04 -8.90 7.62
N ASP A 100 -17.04 -8.97 6.75
CA ASP A 100 -17.07 -8.23 5.48
C ASP A 100 -17.27 -6.73 5.70
N GLU A 101 -18.17 -6.34 6.61
CA GLU A 101 -18.36 -4.94 7.00
C GLU A 101 -17.07 -4.34 7.57
N PHE A 102 -16.35 -5.13 8.36
CA PHE A 102 -15.08 -4.70 8.89
C PHE A 102 -14.02 -4.50 7.79
N ILE A 103 -13.89 -5.46 6.87
CA ILE A 103 -12.95 -5.39 5.76
C ILE A 103 -13.25 -4.15 4.91
N GLU A 104 -14.51 -3.88 4.62
CA GLU A 104 -14.93 -2.72 3.82
C GLU A 104 -14.71 -1.40 4.56
N LYS A 105 -15.07 -1.30 5.85
CA LYS A 105 -14.79 -0.11 6.66
C LYS A 105 -13.30 0.18 6.74
N ARG A 106 -12.47 -0.85 6.89
CA ARG A 106 -11.02 -0.73 6.86
C ARG A 106 -10.53 -0.26 5.49
N ARG A 107 -11.02 -0.84 4.39
CA ARG A 107 -10.70 -0.42 3.01
C ARG A 107 -11.00 1.07 2.80
N GLN A 108 -12.16 1.55 3.24
CA GLN A 108 -12.55 2.95 3.16
C GLN A 108 -11.62 3.86 3.98
N GLY A 109 -11.24 3.47 5.19
CA GLY A 109 -10.29 4.24 5.99
C GLY A 109 -8.89 4.28 5.36
N LEU A 110 -8.44 3.17 4.76
CA LEU A 110 -7.17 3.13 4.02
C LEU A 110 -7.22 4.02 2.76
N GLN A 111 -8.35 4.06 2.06
CA GLN A 111 -8.59 4.97 0.94
C GLN A 111 -8.42 6.44 1.39
N GLN A 112 -9.14 6.85 2.43
CA GLN A 112 -9.10 8.22 2.95
C GLN A 112 -7.71 8.60 3.47
N PHE A 113 -7.01 7.65 4.10
CA PHE A 113 -5.62 7.85 4.54
C PHE A 113 -4.72 8.19 3.35
N LEU A 114 -4.73 7.37 2.28
CA LEU A 114 -3.88 7.61 1.12
C LEU A 114 -4.25 8.88 0.36
N GLU A 115 -5.55 9.17 0.18
CA GLU A 115 -6.01 10.41 -0.48
C GLU A 115 -5.44 11.65 0.19
N LYS A 116 -5.43 11.69 1.52
CA LYS A 116 -4.86 12.81 2.28
C LYS A 116 -3.33 12.84 2.22
N VAL A 117 -2.68 11.68 2.26
CA VAL A 117 -1.22 11.57 2.21
C VAL A 117 -0.69 12.07 0.86
N VAL A 118 -1.27 11.64 -0.26
CA VAL A 118 -0.79 12.00 -1.61
C VAL A 118 -1.08 13.45 -2.01
N GLN A 119 -1.88 14.17 -1.23
CA GLN A 119 -2.12 15.62 -1.39
C GLN A 119 -1.11 16.47 -0.62
N ASN A 120 -0.29 15.87 0.24
CA ASN A 120 0.64 16.60 1.10
C ASN A 120 2.09 16.50 0.57
N VAL A 121 2.63 17.62 0.09
CA VAL A 121 3.97 17.69 -0.51
C VAL A 121 5.10 17.29 0.44
N VAL A 122 4.95 17.49 1.75
CA VAL A 122 5.95 17.08 2.75
C VAL A 122 5.97 15.57 2.87
N LEU A 123 4.78 14.92 2.92
CA LEU A 123 4.69 13.46 2.97
C LEU A 123 5.14 12.82 1.64
N LEU A 124 4.87 13.47 0.51
CA LEU A 124 5.36 13.06 -0.81
C LEU A 124 6.88 13.11 -0.95
N SER A 125 7.61 13.80 -0.08
CA SER A 125 9.08 13.80 -0.13
C SER A 125 9.71 12.52 0.43
N ASP A 126 8.95 11.67 1.13
CA ASP A 126 9.46 10.45 1.73
C ASP A 126 9.53 9.31 0.70
N SER A 127 10.74 8.81 0.43
CA SER A 127 10.96 7.69 -0.49
C SER A 127 10.30 6.39 -0.07
N ARG A 128 10.03 6.18 1.24
CA ARG A 128 9.31 5.01 1.74
C ARG A 128 7.86 4.99 1.25
N LEU A 129 7.22 6.15 1.11
CA LEU A 129 5.89 6.26 0.54
C LEU A 129 5.88 5.83 -0.92
N HIS A 130 6.87 6.29 -1.69
CA HIS A 130 7.00 5.93 -3.12
C HIS A 130 7.22 4.44 -3.31
N LEU A 131 8.15 3.83 -2.55
CA LEU A 131 8.36 2.39 -2.61
C LEU A 131 7.13 1.60 -2.15
N PHE A 132 6.41 2.08 -1.14
CA PHE A 132 5.18 1.45 -0.68
C PHE A 132 4.09 1.42 -1.76
N LEU A 133 3.94 2.51 -2.53
CA LEU A 133 2.90 2.68 -3.54
C LEU A 133 3.28 2.16 -4.93
N GLN A 134 4.57 2.13 -5.26
CA GLN A 134 5.07 1.89 -6.62
C GLN A 134 6.02 0.69 -6.74
N SER A 135 6.18 -0.10 -5.68
CA SER A 135 6.92 -1.36 -5.70
C SER A 135 6.24 -2.42 -4.82
N GLN A 136 6.56 -3.70 -5.04
CA GLN A 136 6.11 -4.81 -4.18
C GLN A 136 7.16 -5.20 -3.12
N LEU A 137 8.18 -4.36 -2.87
CA LEU A 137 9.19 -4.62 -1.83
C LEU A 137 8.53 -4.77 -0.47
N SER A 138 8.99 -5.73 0.32
CA SER A 138 8.61 -5.89 1.72
C SER A 138 9.14 -4.73 2.59
N VAL A 139 8.55 -4.54 3.77
CA VAL A 139 8.97 -3.47 4.69
C VAL A 139 10.49 -3.47 4.99
N PRO A 140 11.13 -4.62 5.30
CA PRO A 140 12.59 -4.65 5.49
C PRO A 140 13.38 -4.24 4.24
N GLU A 141 12.94 -4.67 3.05
CA GLU A 141 13.59 -4.31 1.78
C GLU A 141 13.43 -2.82 1.47
N ILE A 142 12.29 -2.21 1.82
CA ILE A 142 12.09 -0.77 1.69
C ILE A 142 13.08 -0.01 2.58
N GLU A 143 13.20 -0.38 3.86
CA GLU A 143 14.17 0.26 4.77
C GLU A 143 15.61 0.10 4.26
N ALA A 144 16.00 -1.11 3.84
CA ALA A 144 17.33 -1.37 3.29
C ALA A 144 17.60 -0.51 2.04
N CYS A 145 16.62 -0.40 1.13
CA CYS A 145 16.74 0.42 -0.07
C CYS A 145 16.93 1.91 0.27
N VAL A 146 16.13 2.45 1.20
CA VAL A 146 16.23 3.87 1.60
C VAL A 146 17.53 4.17 2.37
N GLN A 147 18.09 3.19 3.06
CA GLN A 147 19.38 3.31 3.76
C GLN A 147 20.60 3.07 2.84
N GLY A 148 20.38 2.79 1.55
CA GLY A 148 21.47 2.50 0.61
C GLY A 148 22.12 1.13 0.80
N GLN A 149 21.45 0.21 1.49
CA GLN A 149 21.89 -1.18 1.70
C GLN A 149 21.29 -2.16 0.68
N GLY A 150 20.31 -1.72 -0.11
CA GLY A 150 19.70 -2.52 -1.18
C GLY A 150 20.58 -2.60 -2.43
N SER A 151 20.31 -3.59 -3.29
CA SER A 151 20.97 -3.74 -4.60
C SER A 151 20.51 -2.72 -5.64
N LEU A 152 19.35 -2.11 -5.44
CA LEU A 152 18.74 -1.12 -6.32
C LEU A 152 18.52 0.18 -5.54
N THR A 153 18.68 1.30 -6.25
CA THR A 153 18.18 2.59 -5.78
C THR A 153 16.65 2.61 -5.74
N VAL A 154 16.08 3.60 -5.05
CA VAL A 154 14.62 3.80 -4.98
C VAL A 154 14.00 3.85 -6.37
N THR A 155 14.56 4.67 -7.27
CA THR A 155 14.07 4.84 -8.64
C THR A 155 14.18 3.55 -9.44
N GLU A 156 15.30 2.84 -9.35
CA GLU A 156 15.49 1.57 -10.06
C GLU A 156 14.52 0.50 -9.57
N ALA A 157 14.27 0.41 -8.26
CA ALA A 157 13.30 -0.53 -7.71
C ALA A 157 11.88 -0.28 -8.25
N ILE A 158 11.48 1.00 -8.33
CA ILE A 158 10.17 1.40 -8.88
C ILE A 158 10.10 1.10 -10.39
N LEU A 159 11.12 1.48 -11.15
CA LEU A 159 11.15 1.24 -12.60
C LEU A 159 11.17 -0.26 -12.91
N HIS A 160 11.96 -1.05 -12.19
CA HIS A 160 12.01 -2.50 -12.35
C HIS A 160 10.63 -3.14 -12.11
N TYR A 161 9.92 -2.71 -11.07
CA TYR A 161 8.56 -3.17 -10.80
C TYR A 161 7.56 -2.74 -11.89
N ALA A 162 7.65 -1.50 -12.37
CA ALA A 162 6.79 -1.01 -13.44
C ALA A 162 7.00 -1.80 -14.76
N MET A 163 8.26 -2.15 -15.07
CA MET A 163 8.60 -2.91 -16.28
C MET A 163 8.25 -4.40 -16.19
N SER A 164 8.18 -4.98 -14.99
CA SER A 164 7.91 -6.42 -14.83
C SER A 164 6.45 -6.82 -15.09
N ASN A 165 5.55 -5.85 -15.28
CA ASN A 165 4.10 -6.03 -15.46
C ASN A 165 3.40 -6.79 -14.31
N CYS A 166 4.09 -7.07 -13.19
CA CYS A 166 3.57 -7.86 -12.08
C CYS A 166 2.34 -7.22 -11.40
N GLY A 167 2.18 -5.90 -11.50
CA GLY A 167 1.03 -5.18 -10.97
C GLY A 167 -0.29 -5.45 -11.73
N TRP A 168 -0.21 -5.84 -13.01
CA TRP A 168 -1.37 -6.12 -13.86
C TRP A 168 -1.69 -7.61 -13.95
N VAL A 169 -0.67 -8.48 -13.87
CA VAL A 169 -0.84 -9.95 -13.96
C VAL A 169 -1.71 -10.53 -12.81
N GLN A 170 -1.79 -9.86 -11.66
CA GLN A 170 -2.63 -10.29 -10.53
C GLN A 170 -4.15 -10.19 -10.80
N GLU A 171 -4.60 -9.55 -11.89
CA GLU A 171 -6.01 -9.56 -12.32
C GLU A 171 -6.43 -10.86 -13.01
N GLU A 172 -5.50 -11.55 -13.69
CA GLU A 172 -5.86 -12.66 -14.58
C GLU A 172 -6.02 -14.00 -13.84
N GLU A 173 -5.25 -14.22 -12.76
CA GLU A 173 -5.30 -15.43 -11.93
C GLU A 173 -6.56 -15.52 -11.05
N SER A 174 -7.42 -14.48 -11.08
CA SER A 174 -8.64 -14.38 -10.28
C SER A 174 -9.91 -14.78 -11.03
N ARG A 175 -9.79 -15.23 -12.29
CA ARG A 175 -10.92 -15.79 -13.02
C ARG A 175 -10.94 -17.30 -12.75
N PRO A 176 -11.99 -17.86 -12.13
CA PRO A 176 -12.15 -19.32 -12.17
C PRO A 176 -12.20 -19.71 -13.64
N ALA A 177 -11.33 -20.63 -14.05
CA ALA A 177 -11.31 -21.23 -15.36
C ALA A 177 -12.58 -22.06 -15.56
N LEU A 178 -13.69 -21.38 -15.84
CA LEU A 178 -14.93 -22.02 -16.25
C LEU A 178 -15.26 -21.56 -17.67
N LEU A 179 -15.42 -22.56 -18.52
CA LEU A 179 -15.92 -22.54 -19.90
C LEU A 179 -14.87 -22.37 -21.01
N LEU A 180 -13.92 -23.30 -21.06
CA LEU A 180 -13.59 -23.96 -22.32
C LEU A 180 -13.84 -25.47 -22.15
N GLY A 181 -15.11 -25.86 -22.30
CA GLY A 181 -15.52 -27.25 -22.47
C GLY A 181 -16.23 -27.34 -23.81
N GLY A 182 -15.50 -27.74 -24.85
CA GLY A 182 -16.08 -28.04 -26.15
C GLY A 182 -16.94 -29.30 -26.06
N ASP A 183 -18.13 -29.22 -26.64
CA ASP A 183 -19.04 -30.33 -26.83
C ASP A 183 -18.40 -31.39 -27.74
N LEU A 184 -18.17 -32.60 -27.21
CA LEU A 184 -18.29 -33.81 -28.02
C LEU A 184 -18.68 -35.03 -27.18
N GLN A 185 -19.85 -35.52 -27.56
CA GLN A 185 -20.61 -36.67 -27.10
C GLN A 185 -19.82 -37.98 -26.99
N GLY A 186 -20.02 -38.70 -25.89
CA GLY A 186 -19.55 -40.09 -25.71
C GLY A 186 -20.13 -40.75 -24.45
N SER A 187 -21.05 -41.70 -24.66
CA SER A 187 -21.81 -42.45 -23.65
C SER A 187 -20.99 -43.59 -23.01
N TYR A 188 -21.12 -43.83 -21.70
CA TYR A 188 -21.47 -45.14 -21.09
C TYR A 188 -21.77 -45.02 -19.58
N ALA A 189 -22.55 -45.97 -19.07
CA ALA A 189 -23.16 -46.03 -17.74
C ALA A 189 -22.21 -46.44 -16.59
N GLY A 190 -22.56 -46.10 -15.34
CA GLY A 190 -22.00 -46.78 -14.16
C GLY A 190 -22.19 -46.07 -12.81
N LEU A 191 -23.19 -46.54 -12.05
CA LEU A 191 -23.38 -46.57 -10.58
C LEU A 191 -22.36 -45.87 -9.64
N GLY A 192 -22.92 -45.13 -8.65
CA GLY A 192 -22.30 -44.98 -7.32
C GLY A 192 -22.52 -43.63 -6.64
N SER A 193 -23.52 -43.53 -5.75
CA SER A 193 -23.53 -42.49 -4.70
C SER A 193 -22.49 -42.83 -3.64
N PRO A 194 -21.87 -41.81 -3.02
CA PRO A 194 -21.98 -41.73 -1.57
C PRO A 194 -22.21 -40.30 -1.05
N GLN A 195 -22.70 -40.28 0.18
CA GLN A 195 -23.13 -39.13 0.97
C GLN A 195 -21.98 -38.14 1.20
N GLY A 196 -22.24 -36.85 0.99
CA GLY A 196 -21.38 -35.77 1.47
C GLY A 196 -21.84 -35.30 2.86
N PRO A 197 -20.93 -35.05 3.82
CA PRO A 197 -21.32 -34.53 5.12
C PRO A 197 -21.68 -33.05 5.00
N SER A 198 -22.74 -32.66 5.70
CA SER A 198 -23.07 -31.26 5.98
C SER A 198 -22.00 -30.68 6.91
N CYS A 199 -21.15 -29.81 6.39
CA CYS A 199 -20.23 -29.03 7.22
C CYS A 199 -20.85 -27.65 7.48
N LEU A 200 -21.74 -27.60 8.48
CA LEU A 200 -21.96 -26.37 9.24
C LEU A 200 -20.72 -26.19 10.14
N GLU A 201 -19.71 -25.47 9.67
CA GLU A 201 -18.54 -25.16 10.49
C GLU A 201 -18.53 -23.66 10.78
N THR A 202 -18.88 -23.37 12.02
CA THR A 202 -18.70 -22.11 12.72
C THR A 202 -17.26 -21.60 12.54
N PHE A 203 -17.12 -20.36 12.05
CA PHE A 203 -15.82 -19.70 11.90
C PHE A 203 -15.08 -19.61 13.26
N PRO A 204 -13.75 -19.85 13.31
CA PRO A 204 -13.00 -19.64 14.52
C PRO A 204 -12.87 -18.14 14.82
N HIS A 205 -13.21 -17.79 16.06
CA HIS A 205 -12.96 -16.51 16.71
C HIS A 205 -11.47 -16.14 16.60
N TRP A 206 -11.15 -15.10 15.83
CA TRP A 206 -9.80 -14.52 15.76
C TRP A 206 -9.42 -13.91 17.10
N SER A 207 -8.74 -14.70 17.94
CA SER A 207 -7.92 -14.19 19.03
C SER A 207 -6.50 -13.95 18.51
N ASP A 208 -6.18 -12.68 18.28
CA ASP A 208 -4.84 -12.16 18.03
C ASP A 208 -4.03 -12.29 19.32
N PHE A 209 -3.04 -13.18 19.33
CA PHE A 209 -2.13 -13.33 20.45
C PHE A 209 -1.07 -12.23 20.43
N GLY A 210 -1.02 -11.49 21.54
CA GLY A 210 0.24 -11.31 22.25
C GLY A 210 1.14 -10.18 21.79
N MET A 211 0.98 -9.06 22.50
CA MET A 211 2.04 -8.12 22.86
C MET A 211 3.38 -8.83 23.12
N GLU A 212 4.49 -8.31 22.57
CA GLU A 212 5.78 -8.37 23.26
C GLU A 212 6.37 -6.96 23.30
N ASP A 213 6.69 -6.59 24.54
CA ASP A 213 6.95 -5.26 25.02
C ASP A 213 8.36 -4.75 24.68
N SER A 214 8.45 -3.43 24.71
CA SER A 214 9.66 -2.64 24.75
C SER A 214 10.61 -3.12 25.85
N HIS A 215 11.83 -3.51 25.49
CA HIS A 215 12.98 -3.37 26.38
C HIS A 215 13.61 -2.00 26.12
N SER A 216 13.48 -1.16 27.13
CA SER A 216 14.12 0.16 27.22
C SER A 216 15.56 -0.01 27.67
N ASP A 217 16.42 0.82 27.09
CA ASP A 217 17.81 1.06 27.45
C ASP A 217 17.97 1.28 28.95
N SER A 218 18.95 0.60 29.56
CA SER A 218 19.50 0.95 30.86
C SER A 218 21.01 1.09 30.70
N LEU A 219 21.48 2.33 30.58
CA LEU A 219 22.89 2.68 30.66
C LEU A 219 23.26 2.84 32.14
N ASP A 220 24.05 1.90 32.66
CA ASP A 220 24.74 2.06 33.94
C ASP A 220 25.89 3.07 33.81
N ALA A 221 25.85 4.12 34.63
CA ALA A 221 26.97 5.02 34.89
C ALA A 221 27.68 4.59 36.19
N PRO A 222 29.02 4.58 36.27
CA PRO A 222 29.71 4.15 37.48
C PRO A 222 29.74 5.28 38.53
N ALA A 223 29.43 4.90 39.76
CA ALA A 223 29.47 5.74 40.95
C ALA A 223 30.91 6.18 41.30
N GLU A 224 31.08 7.48 41.51
CA GLU A 224 32.24 8.06 42.19
C GLU A 224 32.27 7.59 43.65
N ARG A 225 33.42 7.08 44.10
CA ARG A 225 33.70 6.85 45.51
C ARG A 225 34.56 8.00 46.02
N GLU A 226 33.96 8.87 46.82
CA GLU A 226 34.66 9.63 47.84
C GLU A 226 34.94 8.69 49.03
N THR A 227 36.18 8.69 49.52
CA THR A 227 36.48 8.31 50.91
C THR A 227 37.74 9.05 51.34
N GLN A 228 37.60 9.70 52.51
CA GLN A 228 38.57 10.34 53.40
C GLN A 228 40.07 10.18 53.11
#